data_AF-A0A932HD44-F1
#
_entry.id   AF-A0A932HD44-F1
#
_cell.length_a   1.000
_cell.length_b   1.000
_cell.length_c   1.000
_cell.angle_alpha   90.00
_cell.angle_beta   90.00
_cell.angle_gamma   90.00
#
_symmetry.space_group_name_H-M   'P 1'
#
loop_
_entity.id
_entity.type
_entity.pdbx_description
1 polymer ?
#
loop_
_entity_poly.entity_id
_entity_poly.type
_entity_poly.pdbx_seq_one_letter_code
_entity_poly.pdbx_strand_id
1 'polypeptide(L)'
;MPRRKKSLVTSTCDGEKRPSIGRSLPVYVSSVPENAEFDFVIGGCGSINGNLFVRGDPAEYDSWRAQGCRGWGYSDLLPYFRRLEDY
;
A
#
# COMPACT_ATOMS: atom_id res chain seq x y z
N MET A 1 -35.31 -37.97 -11.80
CA MET A 1 -33.88 -37.71 -12.07
C MET A 1 -33.34 -36.75 -11.00
N PRO A 2 -32.75 -37.25 -9.90
CA PRO A 2 -32.29 -36.38 -8.82
C PRO A 2 -30.82 -35.96 -9.01
N ARG A 3 -30.56 -34.64 -8.90
CA ARG A 3 -29.22 -34.02 -9.01
C ARG A 3 -28.33 -34.46 -7.84
N ARG A 4 -27.11 -34.93 -8.16
CA ARG A 4 -26.04 -35.27 -7.19
C ARG A 4 -25.69 -34.05 -6.33
N LYS A 5 -25.88 -34.16 -5.00
CA LYS A 5 -25.30 -33.24 -4.02
C LYS A 5 -23.86 -33.69 -3.74
N LYS A 6 -22.87 -32.83 -4.00
CA LYS A 6 -21.50 -33.04 -3.51
C LYS A 6 -21.44 -32.54 -2.08
N SER A 7 -21.21 -33.45 -1.13
CA SER A 7 -20.92 -33.15 0.26
C SER A 7 -19.52 -32.54 0.36
N LEU A 8 -19.42 -31.29 0.83
CA LEU A 8 -18.16 -30.71 1.25
C LEU A 8 -18.05 -30.94 2.76
N VAL A 9 -17.23 -31.92 3.14
CA VAL A 9 -16.77 -32.08 4.52
C VAL A 9 -15.85 -30.88 4.80
N THR A 10 -16.27 -30.00 5.71
CA THR A 10 -15.36 -29.01 6.31
C THR A 10 -15.14 -29.45 7.74
N SER A 11 -13.92 -29.88 8.07
CA SER A 11 -13.53 -30.07 9.46
C SER A 11 -13.42 -28.67 10.07
N THR A 12 -14.36 -28.36 10.95
CA THR A 12 -14.29 -27.22 11.86
C THR A 12 -13.14 -27.44 12.84
N CYS A 13 -12.10 -26.61 12.74
CA CYS A 13 -11.28 -26.28 13.90
C CYS A 13 -11.90 -25.02 14.49
N ASP A 14 -12.50 -25.16 15.67
CA ASP A 14 -12.98 -24.06 16.49
C ASP A 14 -11.83 -23.11 16.85
N GLY A 15 -12.10 -21.82 16.73
CA GLY A 15 -11.16 -20.73 16.99
C GLY A 15 -11.56 -19.49 16.22
N GLU A 16 -12.31 -18.61 16.88
CA GLU A 16 -12.93 -17.37 16.39
C GLU A 16 -12.20 -16.65 15.23
N LYS A 17 -12.86 -16.57 14.06
CA LYS A 17 -12.39 -15.74 12.94
C LYS A 17 -12.90 -14.30 13.10
N ARG A 18 -12.00 -13.38 13.46
CA ARG A 18 -12.18 -11.97 13.06
C ARG A 18 -12.17 -11.90 11.52
N PRO A 19 -13.09 -11.16 10.87
CA PRO A 19 -13.13 -11.12 9.42
C PRO A 19 -11.93 -10.30 8.91
N SER A 20 -10.89 -10.98 8.42
CA SER A 20 -9.80 -10.35 7.67
C SER A 20 -10.27 -10.08 6.24
N ILE A 21 -10.59 -8.82 5.95
CA ILE A 21 -10.74 -8.34 4.58
C ILE A 21 -9.38 -8.51 3.89
N GLY A 22 -9.32 -9.49 3.01
CA GLY A 22 -8.10 -9.90 2.34
C GLY A 22 -7.52 -8.80 1.45
N ARG A 23 -6.24 -8.52 1.65
CA ARG A 23 -5.22 -8.19 0.63
C ARG A 23 -3.85 -8.22 1.32
N SER A 24 -3.21 -9.38 1.32
CA SER A 24 -1.79 -9.49 1.69
C SER A 24 -0.94 -9.01 0.53
N LEU A 25 -0.66 -7.71 0.49
CA LEU A 25 0.47 -7.18 -0.29
C LEU A 25 1.73 -7.33 0.58
N PRO A 26 2.88 -7.73 0.01
CA PRO A 26 4.11 -7.82 0.77
C PRO A 26 4.59 -6.41 1.10
N VAL A 27 4.34 -5.97 2.34
CA VAL A 27 4.99 -4.79 2.92
C VAL A 27 6.27 -5.29 3.57
N TYR A 28 7.43 -4.88 3.04
CA TYR A 28 8.75 -5.22 3.59
C TYR A 28 9.03 -4.35 4.83
N VAL A 29 8.27 -4.57 5.90
CA VAL A 29 8.60 -4.06 7.24
C VAL A 29 8.72 -5.29 8.12
N SER A 30 9.95 -5.72 8.37
CA SER A 30 10.26 -6.96 9.08
C SER A 30 9.84 -6.94 10.56
N SER A 31 9.54 -5.76 11.11
CA SER A 31 9.09 -5.59 12.49
C SER A 31 8.47 -4.20 12.66
N VAL A 32 7.14 -4.12 12.67
CA VAL A 32 6.44 -2.95 13.19
C VAL A 32 6.51 -3.06 14.72
N PRO A 33 7.04 -2.06 15.44
CA PRO A 33 7.09 -2.11 16.90
C PRO A 33 5.66 -2.20 17.46
N GLU A 34 5.51 -2.91 18.57
CA GLU A 34 4.20 -3.18 19.19
C GLU A 34 3.43 -1.88 19.56
N ASN A 35 4.15 -0.77 19.69
CA ASN A 35 3.65 0.57 19.98
C ASN A 35 3.70 1.51 18.77
N ALA A 36 3.67 0.99 17.55
CA ALA A 36 3.55 1.84 16.37
C ALA A 36 2.24 2.65 16.44
N GLU A 37 2.37 3.95 16.61
CA GLU A 37 1.26 4.88 16.58
C GLU A 37 0.88 5.14 15.11
N PHE A 38 -0.32 4.68 14.72
CA PHE A 38 -0.88 4.93 13.40
C PHE A 38 -2.01 5.94 13.50
N ASP A 39 -1.98 6.96 12.64
CA ASP A 39 -3.03 7.97 12.56
C ASP A 39 -4.29 7.42 11.88
N PHE A 40 -5.36 7.24 12.66
CA PHE A 40 -6.69 6.87 12.15
C PHE A 40 -7.60 8.09 12.09
N VAL A 41 -7.31 8.99 11.15
CA VAL A 41 -8.12 10.18 10.85
C VAL A 41 -8.41 10.24 9.35
N ILE A 42 -9.52 10.88 8.96
CA ILE A 42 -9.76 11.20 7.54
C ILE A 42 -8.63 12.13 7.06
N GLY A 43 -7.94 11.74 5.99
CA GLY A 43 -6.72 12.37 5.49
C GLY A 43 -5.41 11.74 6.01
N GLY A 44 -5.48 10.83 6.98
CA GLY A 44 -4.32 10.08 7.49
C GLY A 44 -3.20 10.98 8.02
N CYS A 45 -1.95 10.56 7.81
CA CYS A 45 -0.77 11.32 8.22
C CYS A 45 -0.67 12.70 7.55
N GLY A 46 -1.34 12.92 6.41
CA GLY A 46 -1.42 14.22 5.76
C GLY A 46 -2.09 15.29 6.63
N SER A 47 -3.00 14.90 7.53
CA SER A 47 -3.72 15.81 8.43
C SER A 47 -2.93 16.20 9.68
N ILE A 48 -1.82 15.52 9.96
CA ILE A 48 -1.02 15.68 11.19
C ILE A 48 0.43 16.08 10.89
N ASN A 49 0.89 15.94 9.63
CA ASN A 49 2.25 16.29 9.25
C ASN A 49 2.54 17.81 9.32
N GLY A 50 3.81 18.17 9.14
CA GLY A 50 4.25 19.58 9.19
C GLY A 50 3.95 20.40 7.93
N ASN A 51 3.09 19.94 7.02
CA ASN A 51 2.73 20.61 5.75
C ASN A 51 3.91 21.01 4.84
N LEU A 52 5.08 20.40 5.02
CA LEU A 52 6.23 20.67 4.17
C LEU A 52 6.12 19.87 2.87
N PHE A 53 6.11 20.56 1.73
CA PHE A 53 6.12 19.95 0.42
C PHE A 53 7.45 20.24 -0.29
N VAL A 54 8.29 19.22 -0.43
CA VAL A 54 9.59 19.29 -1.11
C VAL A 54 9.72 18.07 -2.02
N ARG A 55 10.11 18.29 -3.27
CA ARG A 55 10.38 17.20 -4.22
C ARG A 55 11.72 16.53 -3.90
N GLY A 56 11.86 15.25 -4.25
CA GLY A 56 13.14 14.54 -4.16
C GLY A 56 14.15 14.98 -5.23
N ASP A 57 15.39 14.53 -5.07
CA ASP A 57 16.45 14.72 -6.07
C ASP A 57 16.12 13.97 -7.38
N PRO A 58 16.13 14.64 -8.56
CA PRO A 58 15.96 14.00 -9.86
C PRO A 58 16.81 12.73 -10.07
N ALA A 59 18.05 12.69 -9.56
CA ALA A 59 18.96 11.57 -9.74
C ALA A 59 18.47 10.27 -9.10
N GLU A 60 17.73 10.37 -7.98
CA GLU A 60 17.18 9.20 -7.28
C GLU A 60 16.06 8.55 -8.09
N TYR A 61 15.19 9.34 -8.70
CA TYR A 61 14.14 8.83 -9.60
C TYR A 61 14.75 8.14 -10.83
N ASP A 62 15.78 8.74 -11.42
CA ASP A 62 16.50 8.13 -12.55
C ASP A 62 17.24 6.85 -12.15
N SER A 63 17.74 6.77 -10.91
CA SER A 63 18.30 5.55 -10.34
C SER A 63 17.25 4.44 -10.25
N TRP A 64 16.01 4.74 -9.82
CA TRP A 64 14.93 3.74 -9.81
C TRP A 64 14.64 3.22 -11.22
N ARG A 65 14.59 4.12 -12.21
CA ARG A 65 14.44 3.72 -13.61
C ARG A 65 15.57 2.80 -14.07
N ALA A 66 16.81 3.11 -13.68
CA ALA A 66 17.98 2.28 -14.00
C ALA A 66 17.94 0.90 -13.32
N GLN A 67 17.35 0.80 -12.13
CA GLN A 67 17.12 -0.47 -11.42
C GLN A 67 15.99 -1.32 -12.02
N GLY A 68 15.35 -0.86 -13.10
CA GLY A 68 14.32 -1.61 -13.82
C GLY A 68 12.89 -1.10 -13.57
N CYS A 69 12.70 -0.08 -12.74
CA CYS A 69 11.41 0.59 -12.56
C CYS A 69 11.12 1.51 -13.77
N ARG A 70 10.83 0.92 -14.93
CA ARG A 70 10.57 1.68 -16.17
C ARG A 70 9.44 2.70 -15.96
N GLY A 71 9.67 3.93 -16.41
CA GLY A 71 8.72 5.05 -16.27
C GLY A 71 8.76 5.76 -14.93
N TRP A 72 9.71 5.43 -14.05
CA TRP A 72 9.93 6.11 -12.78
C TRP A 72 11.06 7.14 -12.82
N GLY A 73 11.57 7.49 -14.00
CA GLY A 73 12.57 8.55 -14.13
C GLY A 73 11.96 9.92 -13.84
N TYR A 74 12.80 10.90 -13.49
CA TYR A 74 12.29 12.23 -13.10
C TYR A 74 11.46 12.87 -14.22
N SER A 75 11.92 12.77 -15.46
CA SER A 75 11.21 13.25 -16.65
C SER A 75 9.84 12.61 -16.84
N ASP A 76 9.73 11.33 -16.48
CA ASP A 76 8.50 10.52 -16.62
C ASP A 76 7.47 10.93 -15.55
N LEU A 77 7.95 11.32 -14.36
CA LEU A 77 7.13 11.72 -13.22
C LEU A 77 6.76 13.21 -13.20
N LEU A 78 7.53 14.07 -13.87
CA LEU A 78 7.31 15.53 -13.90
C LEU A 78 5.87 15.95 -14.25
N PRO A 79 5.17 15.34 -15.24
CA PRO A 79 3.77 15.67 -15.53
C PRO A 79 2.80 15.29 -14.41
N TYR A 80 3.18 14.39 -13.51
CA TYR A 80 2.38 14.03 -12.33
C TYR A 80 2.62 15.04 -11.20
N PHE A 81 3.88 15.42 -10.94
CA PHE A 81 4.20 16.47 -9.98
C PHE A 81 3.50 17.79 -10.32
N ARG A 82 3.50 18.19 -11.59
CA ARG A 82 2.77 19.38 -12.05
C ARG A 82 1.26 19.31 -11.90
N ARG A 83 0.68 18.10 -11.84
CA ARG A 83 -0.77 17.91 -11.59
C ARG A 83 -1.10 17.87 -10.10
N LEU A 84 -0.11 17.58 -9.26
CA LEU A 84 -0.25 17.54 -7.81
C LEU A 84 -0.14 18.93 -7.17
N GLU A 85 0.47 19.87 -7.88
CA GLU A 85 0.75 21.22 -7.40
C GLU A 85 -0.08 22.26 -8.17
N ASP A 86 -0.64 23.21 -7.44
CA ASP A 86 -1.27 24.43 -7.98
C ASP A 86 -0.67 25.61 -7.20
N TYR A 87 -0.02 26.53 -7.92
CA TYR A 87 0.76 27.65 -7.36
C TYR A 87 0.59 28.92 -8.19
#